data_AF-A0AAW1T610-F1
#
_entry.id   AF-A0AAW1T610-F1
#
_cell.length_a   1.000
_cell.length_b   1.000
_cell.length_c   1.000
_cell.angle_alpha   90.00
_cell.angle_beta   90.00
_cell.angle_gamma   90.00
#
_symmetry.space_group_name_H-M   'P 1'
#
loop_
_entity.id
_entity.type
_entity.pdbx_description
1 polymer ?
#
loop_
_entity_poly.entity_id
_entity_poly.type
_entity_poly.pdbx_seq_one_letter_code
_entity_poly.pdbx_strand_id
1 'polypeptide(L)'
;MQDWTVVGGGRVGQALVDMGENDKMVRRGQIVDGPEGPIVVCTRNDDLESVVNATPEPRRKDLVFIQNGMLQPWLAERGLADNTQVLVYFAVAKQ
;
A
#
# COMPACT_ATOMS: atom_id res chain seq x y z
N MET A 1 16.72 3.82 -9.27
CA MET A 1 15.69 3.91 -8.21
C MET A 1 14.86 2.65 -8.29
N GLN A 2 14.24 2.20 -7.19
CA GLN A 2 13.33 1.04 -7.24
C GLN A 2 11.92 1.54 -7.57
N ASP A 3 11.26 0.93 -8.54
CA ASP A 3 9.90 1.30 -8.94
C ASP A 3 8.87 0.66 -7.99
N TRP A 4 7.89 1.43 -7.53
CA TRP A 4 6.92 0.97 -6.54
C TRP A 4 5.53 0.78 -7.17
N THR A 5 4.73 -0.08 -6.57
CA THR A 5 3.28 -0.10 -6.83
C THR A 5 2.56 0.59 -5.68
N VAL A 6 1.71 1.56 -5.97
CA VAL A 6 1.00 2.37 -4.96
C VAL A 6 -0.49 2.16 -5.11
N VAL A 7 -1.14 1.57 -4.10
CA VAL A 7 -2.57 1.29 -4.13
C VAL A 7 -3.34 2.40 -3.43
N GLY A 8 -4.10 3.18 -4.18
CA GLY A 8 -4.98 4.24 -3.67
C GLY A 8 -4.51 5.65 -4.01
N GLY A 9 -5.22 6.32 -4.92
CA GLY A 9 -4.92 7.68 -5.38
C GLY A 9 -5.41 8.81 -4.46
N GLY A 10 -5.40 8.59 -3.15
CA GLY A 10 -5.64 9.66 -2.17
C GLY A 10 -4.43 10.58 -2.03
N ARG A 11 -4.49 11.52 -1.07
CA ARG A 11 -3.40 12.48 -0.82
C ARG A 11 -2.04 11.83 -0.63
N VAL A 12 -1.98 10.75 0.16
CA VAL A 12 -0.72 10.05 0.47
C VAL A 12 -0.21 9.29 -0.74
N GLY A 13 -1.04 8.47 -1.39
CA GLY A 13 -0.62 7.69 -2.55
C GLY A 13 -0.20 8.58 -3.73
N GLN A 14 -0.91 9.70 -3.96
CA GLN A 14 -0.52 10.66 -4.98
C GLN A 14 0.84 11.28 -4.65
N ALA A 15 1.07 11.70 -3.40
CA ALA A 15 2.36 12.26 -2.99
C ALA A 15 3.52 11.25 -3.18
N LEU A 16 3.32 9.97 -2.89
CA LEU A 16 4.34 8.94 -3.14
C LEU A 16 4.65 8.79 -4.64
N VAL A 17 3.62 8.71 -5.49
CA VAL A 17 3.82 8.62 -6.95
C VAL A 17 4.49 9.87 -7.51
N ASP A 18 4.16 11.06 -7.01
CA ASP A 18 4.77 12.32 -7.44
C ASP A 18 6.25 12.44 -7.02
N MET A 19 6.67 11.72 -5.97
CA MET A 19 8.06 11.63 -5.52
C MET A 19 8.87 10.57 -6.26
N GLY A 20 8.21 9.56 -6.84
CA GLY A 20 8.82 8.52 -7.63
C GLY A 20 9.00 8.91 -9.11
N GLU A 21 9.72 8.07 -9.85
CA GLU A 21 9.93 8.27 -11.31
C GLU A 21 9.01 7.38 -12.15
N ASN A 22 8.92 6.09 -11.84
CA ASN A 22 8.14 5.11 -12.62
C ASN A 22 7.13 4.34 -11.75
N ASP A 23 6.70 4.93 -10.63
CA ASP A 23 5.76 4.29 -9.72
C ASP A 23 4.41 4.07 -10.39
N LYS A 24 3.83 2.87 -10.18
CA LYS A 24 2.53 2.50 -10.73
C LYS A 24 1.42 2.73 -9.72
N MET A 25 0.52 3.66 -10.05
CA MET A 25 -0.72 3.86 -9.31
C MET A 25 -1.75 2.76 -9.64
N VAL A 26 -2.30 2.12 -8.61
CA VAL A 26 -3.43 1.20 -8.69
C VAL A 26 -4.62 1.80 -7.93
N ARG A 27 -5.79 1.86 -8.57
CA ARG A 27 -7.03 2.42 -8.02
C ARG A 27 -8.05 1.33 -7.71
N ARG A 28 -9.11 1.71 -7.00
CA ARG A 28 -10.20 0.81 -6.62
C ARG A 28 -10.77 0.08 -7.84
N GLY A 29 -10.96 -1.23 -7.71
CA GLY A 29 -11.50 -2.10 -8.77
C GLY A 29 -10.48 -2.58 -9.80
N GLN A 30 -9.21 -2.17 -9.69
CA GLN A 30 -8.13 -2.68 -10.52
C GLN A 30 -7.42 -3.85 -9.82
N ILE A 31 -6.86 -4.76 -10.63
CA ILE A 31 -5.94 -5.78 -10.14
C ILE A 31 -4.67 -5.09 -9.67
N VAL A 32 -4.10 -5.59 -8.57
CA VAL A 32 -2.82 -5.10 -8.07
C VAL A 32 -1.70 -5.81 -8.82
N ASP A 33 -1.14 -5.12 -9.81
CA ASP A 33 0.00 -5.55 -10.60
C ASP A 33 1.01 -4.41 -10.78
N GLY A 34 2.23 -4.74 -11.20
CA GLY A 34 3.30 -3.76 -11.30
C GLY A 34 4.68 -4.39 -11.21
N PRO A 35 5.74 -3.56 -11.18
CA PRO A 35 7.11 -4.04 -11.10
C PRO A 35 7.34 -4.91 -9.86
N GLU A 36 8.42 -5.71 -9.89
CA GLU A 36 8.90 -6.39 -8.68
C GLU A 36 9.32 -5.36 -7.64
N GLY A 37 8.90 -5.56 -6.40
CA GLY A 37 9.14 -4.60 -5.32
C GLY A 37 7.90 -4.32 -4.49
N PRO A 38 7.97 -3.28 -3.63
CA PRO A 38 6.96 -3.00 -2.63
C PRO A 38 5.63 -2.57 -3.25
N ILE A 39 4.55 -3.02 -2.62
CA ILE A 39 3.18 -2.63 -2.93
C ILE A 39 2.65 -1.84 -1.74
N VAL A 40 2.71 -0.51 -1.81
CA VAL A 40 2.31 0.36 -0.70
C VAL A 40 0.81 0.60 -0.70
N VAL A 41 0.14 0.16 0.36
CA VAL A 41 -1.32 0.24 0.50
C VAL A 41 -1.71 1.59 1.08
N CYS A 42 -2.13 2.55 0.26
CA CYS A 42 -2.52 3.91 0.64
C CYS A 42 -4.05 4.10 0.76
N THR A 43 -4.79 3.01 0.91
CA THR A 43 -6.25 3.03 1.13
C THR A 43 -6.60 3.16 2.62
N ARG A 44 -7.90 3.32 2.92
CA ARG A 44 -8.42 3.29 4.28
C ARG A 44 -8.52 1.86 4.82
N ASN A 45 -8.61 1.71 6.14
CA ASN A 45 -8.67 0.42 6.81
C ASN A 45 -9.85 -0.46 6.34
N ASP A 46 -11.01 0.15 6.07
CA ASP A 46 -12.22 -0.53 5.57
C ASP A 46 -12.07 -1.09 4.15
N ASP A 47 -11.11 -0.58 3.37
CA ASP A 47 -10.83 -1.04 2.01
C ASP A 47 -9.74 -2.14 1.96
N LEU A 48 -9.05 -2.47 3.07
CA LEU A 48 -7.88 -3.37 3.05
C LEU A 48 -8.19 -4.78 2.54
N GLU A 49 -9.36 -5.31 2.90
CA GLU A 49 -9.82 -6.63 2.42
C GLU A 49 -9.89 -6.67 0.89
N SER A 50 -10.39 -5.61 0.27
CA SER A 50 -10.48 -5.53 -1.19
C SER A 50 -9.10 -5.49 -1.85
N VAL A 51 -8.11 -4.85 -1.21
CA VAL A 51 -6.73 -4.78 -1.71
C VAL A 51 -6.07 -6.16 -1.64
N VAL A 52 -6.20 -6.87 -0.52
CA VAL A 52 -5.64 -8.23 -0.37
C VAL A 52 -6.25 -9.19 -1.40
N ASN A 53 -7.55 -9.09 -1.65
CA ASN A 53 -8.26 -9.91 -2.64
C ASN A 53 -7.89 -9.56 -4.08
N ALA A 54 -7.62 -8.29 -4.38
CA ALA A 54 -7.14 -7.83 -5.69
C ALA A 54 -5.64 -8.11 -5.92
N THR A 55 -4.90 -8.51 -4.89
CA THR A 55 -3.46 -8.82 -4.96
C THR A 55 -3.23 -10.31 -5.24
N PRO A 56 -2.49 -10.66 -6.31
CA PRO A 56 -2.09 -12.04 -6.58
C PRO A 56 -1.39 -12.66 -5.38
N GLU A 57 -1.74 -13.89 -5.02
CA GLU A 57 -1.22 -14.56 -3.83
C GLU A 57 0.32 -14.53 -3.71
N PRO A 58 1.11 -14.79 -4.78
CA PRO A 58 2.57 -14.72 -4.70
C PRO A 58 3.13 -13.32 -4.38
N ARG A 59 2.34 -12.27 -4.64
CA ARG A 59 2.70 -10.86 -4.43
C ARG A 59 2.20 -10.32 -3.10
N ARG A 60 1.35 -11.04 -2.36
CA ARG A 60 0.79 -10.55 -1.08
C ARG A 60 1.88 -10.28 -0.04
N LYS A 61 2.97 -11.03 -0.05
CA LYS A 61 4.15 -10.80 0.81
C LYS A 61 4.81 -9.42 0.57
N ASP A 62 4.59 -8.83 -0.60
CA ASP A 62 5.17 -7.53 -0.97
C ASP A 62 4.28 -6.34 -0.52
N LEU A 63 3.09 -6.62 0.05
CA LEU A 63 2.20 -5.59 0.58
C LEU A 63 2.85 -4.90 1.79
N VAL A 64 2.89 -3.57 1.72
CA VAL A 64 3.37 -2.67 2.76
C VAL A 64 2.19 -1.86 3.30
N PHE A 65 1.86 -2.07 4.57
CA PHE A 65 0.72 -1.42 5.22
C PHE A 65 1.14 -0.14 5.93
N ILE A 66 0.54 0.99 5.56
CA ILE A 66 0.82 2.32 6.16
C ILE A 66 -0.33 2.81 7.06
N GLN A 67 -1.30 1.93 7.32
CA GLN A 67 -2.51 2.26 8.08
C GLN A 67 -2.18 2.51 9.55
N ASN A 68 -2.88 3.48 10.14
CA ASN A 68 -2.83 3.71 11.58
C ASN A 68 -3.70 2.68 12.33
N GLY A 69 -3.33 2.42 13.57
CA GLY A 69 -4.08 1.56 14.50
C GLY A 69 -3.49 0.16 14.66
N MET A 70 -4.25 -0.73 15.32
CA MET A 70 -3.81 -2.10 15.62
C MET A 70 -4.22 -3.06 14.49
N LEU A 71 -3.33 -3.26 13.51
CA LEU A 71 -3.57 -4.16 12.37
C LEU A 71 -3.18 -5.61 12.63
N GLN A 72 -2.35 -5.87 13.65
CA GLN A 72 -1.74 -7.18 13.87
C GLN A 72 -2.75 -8.36 13.91
N PRO A 73 -3.87 -8.28 14.66
CA PRO A 73 -4.87 -9.36 14.64
C PRO A 73 -5.45 -9.60 13.24
N TRP A 74 -5.79 -8.52 12.54
CA TRP A 74 -6.38 -8.57 11.19
C TRP A 74 -5.40 -9.17 10.16
N LEU A 75 -4.11 -8.83 10.26
CA LEU A 75 -3.06 -9.38 9.41
C LEU A 75 -2.81 -10.86 9.68
N ALA A 76 -2.77 -11.26 10.96
CA ALA A 76 -2.54 -12.64 11.36
C ALA A 76 -3.64 -13.59 10.86
N GLU A 77 -4.91 -13.18 10.96
CA GLU A 77 -6.07 -13.93 10.43
C GLU A 77 -5.98 -14.21 8.91
N ARG A 78 -5.18 -13.41 8.18
CA ARG A 78 -5.00 -13.49 6.72
C ARG A 78 -3.65 -14.07 6.31
N GLY A 79 -2.84 -14.52 7.26
CA GLY A 79 -1.48 -15.00 6.98
C GLY A 79 -0.52 -13.90 6.53
N LEU A 80 -0.78 -12.65 6.92
CA LEU A 80 0.02 -11.46 6.56
C LEU A 80 0.77 -10.87 7.76
N ALA A 81 0.94 -11.64 8.84
CA ALA A 81 1.58 -11.17 10.07
C ALA A 81 3.03 -10.68 9.85
N ASP A 82 3.74 -11.31 8.91
CA ASP A 82 5.13 -10.99 8.57
C ASP A 82 5.26 -9.86 7.55
N ASN A 83 4.15 -9.29 7.06
CA ASN A 83 4.18 -8.18 6.12
C ASN A 83 4.71 -6.90 6.77
N THR A 84 5.44 -6.13 5.97
CA THR A 84 5.97 -4.83 6.38
C THR A 84 4.86 -3.87 6.77
N GLN A 85 5.00 -3.28 7.95
CA GLN A 85 4.16 -2.19 8.43
C GLN A 85 5.01 -0.93 8.62
N VAL A 86 4.47 0.21 8.20
CA VAL A 86 5.17 1.49 8.24
C VAL A 86 4.34 2.49 9.04
N LEU A 87 4.99 3.10 10.03
CA LEU A 87 4.45 4.27 10.71
C LEU A 87 4.93 5.51 9.98
N VAL A 88 4.01 6.20 9.29
CA VAL A 88 4.33 7.39 8.48
C VAL A 88 4.18 8.68 9.28
N TYR A 89 5.14 9.60 9.12
CA TYR A 89 5.07 10.96 9.63
C TYR A 89 5.14 11.95 8.47
N PHE A 90 4.13 12.82 8.36
CA PHE A 90 4.08 13.85 7.32
C PHE A 90 4.29 15.22 7.93
N ALA A 91 5.28 15.95 7.41
CA ALA A 91 5.43 17.39 7.65
C ALA A 91 4.87 18.14 6.45
N VAL A 92 3.95 19.08 6.70
CA VAL A 92 3.37 19.93 5.66
C VAL A 92 3.90 21.34 5.87
N ALA A 93 4.57 21.90 4.87
CA ALA A 93 4.97 23.31 4.91
C ALA A 93 3.71 24.18 4.95
N LYS A 94 3.72 25.25 5.76
CA LYS A 94 2.66 26.27 5.69
C LYS A 94 2.75 26.91 4.30
N GLN A 95 1.60 26.97 3.62
CA GLN A 95 1.42 27.76 2.42
C GLN A 95 1.48 29.25 2.77
#